data_AF-N6Y8M0-F1
#
_entry.id   AF-N6Y8M0-F1
#
_cell.length_a   1.000
_cell.length_b   1.000
_cell.length_c   1.000
_cell.angle_alpha   90.00
_cell.angle_beta   90.00
_cell.angle_gamma   90.00
#
_symmetry.space_group_name_H-M   'P 1'
#
loop_
_entity.id
_entity.type
_entity.pdbx_description
1 polymer ?
#
loop_
_entity_poly.entity_id
_entity_poly.type
_entity_poly.pdbx_seq_one_letter_code
_entity_poly.pdbx_strand_id
1 'polypeptide(L)'
;DAARAAGRPAHLLAAATVEDHLPETPGALLAIDDADQLGAAAQIALFNAFNRARANGQSLLLCGPAAPLGLALREDLRTRIGQSLIYEVKPLDDDARAEILTTLAARRGLRLADEVVDFLLRHGRRELSSLREVLDALDRASLEHKRPITLPLLRDMIQQGLEI
;
A
#
# COMPACT_ATOMS: atom_id res chain seq x y z
N ASP A 1 10.49 3.00 7.45
CA ASP A 1 10.47 1.59 7.03
C ASP A 1 11.20 0.65 7.98
N ALA A 2 10.58 -0.49 8.27
CA ALA A 2 11.06 -1.50 9.22
C ALA A 2 12.48 -2.03 8.92
N ALA A 3 12.86 -2.11 7.63
CA ALA A 3 14.21 -2.51 7.23
C ALA A 3 15.28 -1.52 7.71
N ARG A 4 15.03 -0.21 7.57
CA ARG A 4 15.93 0.85 8.05
C ARG A 4 16.00 0.86 9.58
N ALA A 5 14.88 0.60 10.26
CA ALA A 5 14.84 0.46 11.71
C ALA A 5 15.64 -0.76 12.23
N ALA A 6 15.76 -1.82 11.42
CA ALA A 6 16.57 -3.00 11.70
C ALA A 6 18.05 -2.86 11.28
N GLY A 7 18.49 -1.68 10.82
CA GLY A 7 19.87 -1.45 10.37
C GLY A 7 20.22 -2.13 9.04
N ARG A 8 19.23 -2.64 8.30
CA ARG A 8 19.43 -3.31 7.01
C ARG A 8 19.37 -2.28 5.87
N PRO A 9 20.35 -2.27 4.93
CA PRO A 9 20.24 -1.45 3.73
C PRO A 9 18.98 -1.80 2.94
N ALA A 10 18.25 -0.80 2.46
CA ALA A 10 17.02 -1.01 1.69
C ALA A 10 16.96 -0.06 0.51
N HIS A 11 16.64 -0.62 -0.66
CA HIS A 11 16.39 0.10 -1.90
C HIS A 11 14.93 -0.10 -2.28
N LEU A 12 14.17 0.99 -2.35
CA LEU A 12 12.80 0.99 -2.85
C LEU A 12 12.80 1.58 -4.24
N LEU A 13 12.33 0.82 -5.22
CA LEU A 13 12.38 1.16 -6.63
C LEU A 13 10.98 1.01 -7.22
N ALA A 14 10.54 1.99 -8.01
CA ALA A 14 9.37 1.81 -8.86
C ALA A 14 9.83 1.09 -10.13
N ALA A 15 9.11 0.05 -10.56
CA ALA A 15 9.48 -0.71 -11.76
C ALA A 15 9.69 0.17 -12.99
N ALA A 16 8.84 1.20 -13.17
CA ALA A 16 8.92 2.14 -14.28
C ALA A 16 10.21 2.99 -14.30
N THR A 17 10.92 3.11 -13.17
CA THR A 17 12.18 3.87 -13.09
C THR A 17 13.43 2.98 -13.18
N VAL A 18 13.26 1.66 -13.20
CA VAL A 18 14.39 0.72 -13.31
C VAL A 18 14.81 0.63 -14.77
N GLU A 19 16.07 0.93 -15.04
CA GLU A 19 16.67 0.80 -16.36
C GLU A 19 17.20 -0.62 -16.58
N ASP A 20 18.52 -0.80 -16.70
CA ASP A 20 19.16 -2.07 -17.04
C ASP A 20 19.97 -2.69 -15.88
N HIS A 21 19.95 -2.05 -14.71
CA HIS A 21 20.70 -2.49 -13.54
C HIS A 21 19.89 -2.33 -12.25
N LEU A 22 20.25 -3.14 -11.26
CA LEU A 22 19.68 -3.10 -9.92
C LEU A 22 20.81 -3.05 -8.88
N PRO A 23 20.64 -2.33 -7.77
CA PRO A 23 21.67 -2.21 -6.73
C PRO A 23 22.19 -3.56 -6.24
N GLU A 24 23.51 -3.67 -6.12
CA GLU A 24 24.19 -4.91 -5.68
C GLU A 24 24.66 -4.86 -4.23
N THR A 25 24.16 -3.87 -3.46
CA THR A 25 24.53 -3.68 -2.05
C THR A 25 24.35 -4.98 -1.26
N PRO A 26 25.43 -5.54 -0.68
CA PRO A 26 25.35 -6.78 0.10
C PRO A 26 24.40 -6.65 1.29
N GLY A 27 23.64 -7.71 1.58
CA GLY A 27 22.67 -7.74 2.68
C GLY A 27 21.40 -6.90 2.45
N ALA A 28 21.30 -6.17 1.33
CA ALA A 28 20.20 -5.23 1.13
C ALA A 28 18.85 -5.91 0.90
N LEU A 29 17.77 -5.21 1.25
CA LEU A 29 16.43 -5.48 0.75
C LEU A 29 16.23 -4.67 -0.54
N LEU A 30 15.94 -5.34 -1.65
CA LEU A 30 15.52 -4.72 -2.89
C LEU A 30 13.99 -4.86 -2.99
N ALA A 31 13.26 -3.78 -2.78
CA ALA A 31 11.81 -3.73 -2.95
C ALA A 31 11.49 -3.06 -4.28
N ILE A 32 10.80 -3.76 -5.17
CA ILE A 32 10.35 -3.24 -6.46
C ILE A 32 8.82 -3.21 -6.47
N ASP A 33 8.28 -2.00 -6.60
CA ASP A 33 6.84 -1.79 -6.72
C ASP A 33 6.38 -1.89 -8.18
N ASP A 34 5.14 -2.33 -8.39
CA ASP A 34 4.52 -2.49 -9.72
C ASP A 34 5.37 -3.27 -10.74
N ALA A 35 5.87 -4.44 -10.35
CA ALA A 35 6.84 -5.22 -11.14
C ALA A 35 6.36 -5.58 -12.55
N ASP A 36 5.05 -5.57 -12.82
CA ASP A 36 4.47 -5.73 -14.16
C ASP A 36 4.82 -4.59 -15.13
N GLN A 37 5.23 -3.42 -14.62
CA GLN A 37 5.62 -2.26 -15.42
C GLN A 37 7.11 -2.26 -15.81
N LEU A 38 7.86 -3.32 -15.50
CA LEU A 38 9.28 -3.42 -15.84
C LEU A 38 9.51 -3.45 -17.36
N GLY A 39 10.35 -2.54 -17.84
CA GLY A 39 10.85 -2.56 -19.22
C GLY A 39 11.69 -3.81 -19.53
N ALA A 40 11.91 -4.09 -20.81
CA ALA A 40 12.60 -5.31 -21.25
C ALA A 40 14.02 -5.48 -20.65
N ALA A 41 14.80 -4.40 -20.57
CA ALA A 41 16.13 -4.41 -19.94
C ALA A 41 16.04 -4.63 -18.43
N ALA A 42 15.07 -3.98 -17.77
CA ALA A 42 14.85 -4.10 -16.34
C ALA A 42 14.47 -5.52 -15.92
N GLN A 43 13.69 -6.23 -16.74
CA GLN A 43 13.38 -7.63 -16.50
C GLN A 43 14.63 -8.54 -16.54
N ILE A 44 15.59 -8.25 -17.42
CA ILE A 44 16.90 -8.93 -17.43
C ILE A 44 17.67 -8.62 -16.16
N ALA A 45 17.72 -7.33 -15.77
CA ALA A 45 18.37 -6.88 -14.55
C ALA A 45 17.83 -7.58 -13.31
N LEU A 46 16.51 -7.71 -13.22
CA LEU A 46 15.81 -8.41 -12.14
C LEU A 46 16.09 -9.91 -12.13
N PHE A 47 16.06 -10.57 -13.29
CA PHE A 47 16.44 -11.98 -13.38
C PHE A 47 17.88 -12.21 -12.89
N ASN A 48 18.81 -11.35 -13.29
CA ASN A 48 20.18 -11.38 -12.80
C ASN A 48 20.24 -11.12 -11.28
N ALA A 49 19.38 -10.24 -10.75
CA ALA A 49 19.33 -9.94 -9.32
C ALA A 49 18.89 -11.17 -8.52
N PHE A 50 17.88 -11.91 -8.99
CA PHE A 50 17.51 -13.20 -8.41
C PHE A 50 18.69 -14.18 -8.37
N ASN A 51 19.45 -14.29 -9.46
CA ASN A 51 20.57 -15.23 -9.54
C ASN A 51 21.69 -14.89 -8.54
N ARG A 52 21.98 -13.60 -8.32
CA ARG A 52 23.04 -13.17 -7.40
C ARG A 52 22.59 -12.94 -5.95
N ALA A 53 21.28 -12.87 -5.69
CA ALA A 53 20.74 -12.48 -4.38
C ALA A 53 21.27 -13.33 -3.23
N ARG A 54 21.33 -14.65 -3.40
CA ARG A 54 21.85 -15.56 -2.36
C ARG A 54 23.32 -15.29 -2.04
N ALA A 55 24.15 -15.10 -3.06
CA ALA A 55 25.58 -14.83 -2.90
C ALA A 55 25.81 -13.46 -2.23
N ASN A 56 25.00 -12.46 -2.59
CA ASN A 56 25.08 -11.12 -2.02
C ASN A 56 24.36 -10.98 -0.67
N GLY A 57 23.70 -12.03 -0.17
CA GLY A 57 22.83 -11.96 1.02
C GLY A 57 21.64 -11.00 0.85
N GLN A 58 21.25 -10.68 -0.38
CA GLN A 58 20.14 -9.78 -0.68
C GLN A 58 18.80 -10.53 -0.57
N SER A 59 17.74 -9.79 -0.24
CA SER A 59 16.36 -10.28 -0.41
C SER A 59 15.66 -9.40 -1.42
N LEU A 60 14.81 -10.01 -2.23
CA LEU A 60 13.92 -9.29 -3.14
C LEU A 60 12.51 -9.33 -2.58
N LEU A 61 11.81 -8.20 -2.70
CA LEU A 61 10.38 -8.06 -2.46
C LEU A 61 9.79 -7.40 -3.71
N LEU A 62 8.79 -8.05 -4.30
CA LEU A 62 8.13 -7.56 -5.50
C LEU A 62 6.64 -7.40 -5.23
N CYS A 63 6.06 -6.33 -5.78
CA CYS A 63 4.62 -6.11 -5.81
C CYS A 63 4.12 -6.21 -7.26
N GLY A 64 2.85 -6.57 -7.46
CA GLY A 64 2.21 -6.57 -8.76
C GLY A 64 0.70 -6.84 -8.64
N PRO A 65 -0.07 -6.55 -9.70
CA PRO A 65 -1.52 -6.60 -9.67
C PRO A 65 -2.10 -8.03 -9.77
N ALA A 66 -1.25 -9.05 -9.98
CA ALA A 66 -1.68 -10.42 -10.19
C ALA A 66 -0.63 -11.43 -9.70
N ALA A 67 -1.05 -12.69 -9.56
CA ALA A 67 -0.14 -13.81 -9.35
C ALA A 67 0.87 -13.93 -10.50
N PRO A 68 2.05 -14.56 -10.29
CA PRO A 68 3.15 -14.54 -11.26
C PRO A 68 2.77 -14.99 -12.68
N LEU A 69 1.87 -15.97 -12.81
CA LEU A 69 1.38 -16.45 -14.11
C LEU A 69 0.55 -15.41 -14.89
N GLY A 70 -0.09 -14.48 -14.20
CA GLY A 70 -0.89 -13.40 -14.79
C GLY A 70 -0.08 -12.15 -15.15
N LEU A 71 1.19 -12.07 -14.74
CA LEU A 71 2.03 -10.90 -15.03
C LEU A 71 2.55 -10.94 -16.47
N ALA A 72 2.56 -9.78 -17.14
CA ALA A 72 3.10 -9.63 -18.50
C ALA A 72 4.64 -9.55 -18.53
N LEU A 73 5.30 -10.52 -17.91
CA LEU A 73 6.77 -10.60 -17.80
C LEU A 73 7.33 -11.71 -18.69
N ARG A 74 8.66 -11.67 -18.92
CA ARG A 74 9.38 -12.77 -19.54
C ARG A 74 9.15 -14.08 -18.77
N GLU A 75 9.09 -15.19 -19.51
CA GLU A 75 8.77 -16.50 -18.96
C GLU A 75 9.78 -17.00 -17.91
N ASP A 76 11.06 -16.77 -18.13
CA ASP A 76 12.14 -17.10 -17.20
C ASP A 76 12.01 -16.35 -15.87
N LEU A 77 11.68 -15.06 -15.95
CA LEU A 77 11.42 -14.22 -14.79
C LEU A 77 10.14 -14.65 -14.05
N ARG A 78 9.03 -14.89 -14.76
CA ARG A 78 7.79 -15.41 -14.13
C ARG A 78 8.03 -16.71 -13.39
N THR A 79 8.75 -17.63 -14.01
CA THR A 79 9.09 -18.93 -13.39
C THR A 79 9.93 -18.72 -12.15
N ARG A 80 10.93 -17.83 -12.20
CA ARG A 80 11.76 -17.50 -11.04
C ARG A 80 10.96 -16.87 -9.90
N ILE A 81 10.06 -15.93 -10.20
CA ILE A 81 9.16 -15.32 -9.21
C ILE A 81 8.26 -16.41 -8.61
N GLY A 82 7.67 -17.30 -9.43
CA GLY A 82 6.82 -18.39 -8.97
C GLY A 82 7.52 -19.43 -8.07
N GLN A 83 8.85 -19.50 -8.09
CA GLN A 83 9.65 -20.33 -7.18
C GLN A 83 9.91 -19.66 -5.82
N SER A 84 9.50 -18.41 -5.64
CA SER A 84 9.65 -17.66 -4.39
C SER A 84 8.38 -17.71 -3.52
N LEU A 85 8.37 -17.00 -2.39
CA LEU A 85 7.19 -16.86 -1.57
C LEU A 85 6.19 -15.91 -2.22
N ILE A 86 4.99 -16.42 -2.51
CA ILE A 86 3.88 -15.66 -3.09
C ILE A 86 2.80 -15.47 -2.03
N TYR A 87 2.42 -14.21 -1.79
CA TYR A 87 1.31 -13.83 -0.94
C TYR A 87 0.31 -13.01 -1.74
N GLU A 88 -0.98 -13.30 -1.55
CA GLU A 88 -2.06 -12.47 -2.06
C GLU A 88 -2.51 -11.50 -0.96
N VAL A 89 -2.49 -10.20 -1.27
CA VAL A 89 -3.07 -9.18 -0.38
C VAL A 89 -4.58 -9.18 -0.61
N LYS A 90 -5.32 -9.72 0.35
CA LYS A 90 -6.78 -9.75 0.27
C LYS A 90 -7.37 -8.35 0.51
N PRO A 91 -8.44 -7.98 -0.19
CA PRO A 91 -9.20 -6.80 0.15
C PRO A 91 -9.78 -6.96 1.56
N LEU A 92 -10.00 -5.83 2.23
CA LEU A 92 -10.60 -5.80 3.55
C LEU A 92 -12.10 -6.10 3.45
N ASP A 93 -12.60 -6.94 4.35
CA ASP A 93 -14.03 -7.02 4.62
C ASP A 93 -14.51 -5.79 5.41
N ASP A 94 -15.83 -5.67 5.58
CA ASP A 94 -16.41 -4.48 6.18
C ASP A 94 -16.08 -4.37 7.68
N ASP A 95 -15.88 -5.50 8.38
CA ASP A 95 -15.47 -5.54 9.78
C ASP A 95 -14.04 -5.02 9.95
N ALA A 96 -13.10 -5.52 9.14
CA ALA A 96 -11.71 -5.05 9.14
C ALA A 96 -11.61 -3.58 8.69
N ARG A 97 -12.48 -3.14 7.76
CA ARG A 97 -12.58 -1.72 7.39
C ARG A 97 -13.05 -0.88 8.58
N ALA A 98 -14.05 -1.32 9.34
CA ALA A 98 -14.53 -0.63 10.54
C ALA A 98 -13.42 -0.47 11.58
N GLU A 99 -12.66 -1.55 11.84
CA GLU A 99 -11.55 -1.56 12.79
C GLU A 99 -10.42 -0.62 12.34
N ILE A 100 -10.07 -0.64 11.05
CA ILE A 100 -9.06 0.25 10.48
C ILE A 100 -9.52 1.71 10.57
N LEU A 101 -10.78 2.01 10.25
CA LEU A 101 -11.32 3.36 10.33
C LEU A 101 -11.22 3.92 11.76
N THR A 102 -11.65 3.12 12.72
CA THR A 102 -11.60 3.44 14.15
C THR A 102 -10.16 3.61 14.64
N THR A 103 -9.26 2.73 14.20
CA THR A 103 -7.82 2.79 14.54
C THR A 103 -7.16 4.02 13.94
N LEU A 104 -7.45 4.35 12.68
CA LEU A 104 -6.93 5.53 11.99
C LEU A 104 -7.43 6.82 12.63
N ALA A 105 -8.68 6.87 13.07
CA ALA A 105 -9.24 7.99 13.82
C ALA A 105 -8.57 8.13 15.19
N ALA A 106 -8.46 7.04 15.95
CA ALA A 106 -7.83 7.04 17.26
C ALA A 106 -6.36 7.50 17.22
N ARG A 107 -5.60 7.09 16.19
CA ARG A 107 -4.20 7.55 15.97
C ARG A 107 -4.09 9.06 15.74
N ARG A 108 -5.16 9.71 15.29
CA ARG A 108 -5.26 11.17 15.13
C ARG A 108 -5.84 11.88 16.37
N GLY A 109 -6.17 11.13 17.43
CA GLY A 109 -6.87 11.66 18.59
C GLY A 109 -8.37 11.90 18.38
N LEU A 110 -8.92 11.43 17.24
CA LEU A 110 -10.34 11.50 16.95
C LEU A 110 -11.10 10.38 17.64
N ARG A 111 -12.30 10.71 18.14
CA ARG A 111 -13.31 9.73 18.52
C ARG A 111 -14.46 9.80 17.54
N LEU A 112 -14.63 8.75 16.76
CA LEU A 112 -15.79 8.58 15.89
C LEU A 112 -16.90 7.88 16.69
N ALA A 113 -18.13 8.39 16.56
CA ALA A 113 -19.30 7.65 17.01
C ALA A 113 -19.56 6.47 16.05
N ASP A 114 -20.08 5.35 16.57
CA ASP A 114 -20.34 4.14 15.78
C ASP A 114 -21.25 4.42 14.58
N GLU A 115 -22.25 5.31 14.74
CA GLU A 115 -23.13 5.75 13.66
C GLU A 115 -22.41 6.43 12.49
N VAL A 116 -21.28 7.09 12.75
CA VAL A 116 -20.45 7.73 11.71
C VAL A 116 -19.66 6.66 10.96
N VAL A 117 -19.09 5.69 11.68
CA VAL A 117 -18.39 4.55 11.10
C VAL A 117 -19.33 3.75 10.19
N ASP A 118 -20.50 3.38 10.70
CA ASP A 118 -21.54 2.69 9.96
C ASP A 118 -21.96 3.43 8.69
N PHE A 119 -22.12 4.75 8.80
CA PHE A 119 -22.51 5.57 7.65
C PHE A 119 -21.44 5.56 6.56
N LEU A 120 -20.17 5.73 6.94
CA LEU A 120 -19.03 5.72 6.02
C LEU A 120 -18.82 4.34 5.37
N LEU A 121 -19.06 3.25 6.09
CA LEU A 121 -18.97 1.90 5.51
C LEU A 121 -20.07 1.62 4.50
N ARG A 122 -21.28 2.15 4.72
CA ARG A 122 -22.47 1.93 3.86
C ARG A 122 -22.53 2.84 2.63
N HIS A 123 -22.12 4.10 2.78
CA HIS A 123 -22.28 5.11 1.72
C HIS A 123 -20.95 5.59 1.13
N GLY A 124 -19.84 5.32 1.80
CA GLY A 124 -18.53 5.71 1.34
C GLY A 124 -17.87 4.66 0.45
N ARG A 125 -16.85 5.12 -0.26
CA ARG A 125 -15.93 4.33 -1.08
C ARG A 125 -15.21 3.24 -0.26
N ARG A 126 -14.92 2.12 -0.91
CA ARG A 126 -14.32 0.95 -0.23
C ARG A 126 -12.82 1.11 -0.02
N GLU A 127 -12.20 1.96 -0.82
CA GLU A 127 -10.79 2.27 -0.82
C GLU A 127 -10.38 2.97 0.48
N LEU A 128 -9.38 2.41 1.16
CA LEU A 128 -8.84 3.00 2.40
C LEU A 128 -8.29 4.42 2.21
N SER A 129 -7.82 4.76 1.00
CA SER A 129 -7.36 6.11 0.67
C SER A 129 -8.50 7.13 0.79
N SER A 130 -9.66 6.83 0.19
CA SER A 130 -10.83 7.70 0.27
C SER A 130 -11.33 7.83 1.70
N LEU A 131 -11.40 6.72 2.44
CA LEU A 131 -11.73 6.76 3.86
C LEU A 131 -10.76 7.64 4.67
N ARG A 132 -9.47 7.61 4.33
CA ARG A 132 -8.47 8.45 4.98
C ARG A 132 -8.67 9.93 4.69
N GLU A 133 -9.00 10.29 3.45
CA GLU A 133 -9.32 11.68 3.06
C GLU A 133 -10.54 12.21 3.82
N VAL A 134 -11.58 11.39 3.98
CA VAL A 134 -12.76 11.74 4.76
C VAL A 134 -12.41 11.98 6.23
N LEU A 135 -11.58 11.12 6.84
CA LEU A 135 -11.11 11.32 8.20
C LEU A 135 -10.30 12.61 8.36
N ASP A 136 -9.43 12.93 7.41
CA ASP A 136 -8.62 14.15 7.43
C ASP A 136 -9.49 15.41 7.25
N ALA A 137 -10.58 15.33 6.47
CA ALA A 137 -11.57 16.40 6.36
C ALA A 137 -12.37 16.58 7.65
N LEU A 138 -12.83 15.49 8.26
CA LEU A 138 -13.58 15.50 9.52
C LEU A 138 -12.76 16.08 10.68
N ASP A 139 -11.47 15.73 10.75
CA ASP A 139 -10.53 16.28 11.73
C ASP A 139 -10.46 17.81 11.63
N ARG A 140 -10.23 18.30 10.41
CA ARG A 140 -10.14 19.74 10.13
C ARG A 140 -11.42 20.48 10.52
N ALA A 141 -12.59 19.95 10.13
CA ALA A 141 -13.87 20.55 10.47
C ALA A 141 -14.16 20.53 11.97
N SER A 142 -13.81 19.42 12.66
CA SER A 142 -13.98 19.31 14.11
C SER A 142 -13.15 20.35 14.86
N LEU A 143 -11.91 20.59 14.42
CA LEU A 143 -11.02 21.61 14.98
C LEU A 143 -11.50 23.03 14.69
N GLU A 144 -11.90 23.32 13.45
CA GLU A 144 -12.39 24.64 13.03
C GLU A 144 -13.67 25.05 13.80
N HIS A 145 -14.62 24.12 13.91
CA HIS A 145 -15.89 24.39 14.58
C HIS A 145 -15.86 24.12 16.10
N LYS A 146 -14.77 23.55 16.63
CA LYS A 146 -14.64 23.11 18.03
C LYS A 146 -15.81 22.22 18.47
N ARG A 147 -16.27 21.35 17.58
CA ARG A 147 -17.42 20.46 17.80
C ARG A 147 -17.02 19.00 17.59
N PRO A 148 -17.62 18.07 18.34
CA PRO A 148 -17.33 16.65 18.17
C PRO A 148 -17.77 16.15 16.79
N ILE A 149 -17.10 15.10 16.31
CA ILE A 149 -17.48 14.42 15.07
C ILE A 149 -18.76 13.62 15.34
N THR A 150 -19.81 13.92 14.57
CA THR A 150 -21.15 13.34 14.71
C THR A 150 -21.74 13.13 13.31
N LEU A 151 -22.79 12.30 13.21
CA LEU A 151 -23.44 12.05 11.94
C LEU A 151 -24.04 13.32 11.29
N PRO A 152 -24.64 14.27 12.03
CA PRO A 152 -25.06 15.56 11.47
C PRO A 152 -23.92 16.36 10.86
N LEU A 153 -22.75 16.47 11.53
CA LEU A 153 -21.59 17.18 10.98
C LEU A 153 -21.13 16.55 9.66
N LEU A 154 -21.05 15.23 9.62
CA LEU A 154 -20.68 14.52 8.40
C LEU A 154 -21.67 14.81 7.25
N ARG A 155 -22.97 14.82 7.53
CA ARG A 155 -24.00 15.15 6.52
C ARG A 155 -23.87 16.59 6.03
N ASP A 156 -23.62 17.54 6.92
CA ASP A 156 -23.40 18.94 6.57
C ASP A 156 -22.19 19.09 5.64
N MET A 157 -21.09 18.38 5.92
CA MET A 157 -19.89 18.39 5.09
C MET A 157 -20.12 17.77 3.71
N ILE A 158 -20.89 16.68 3.62
CA ILE A 158 -21.27 16.07 2.33
C ILE A 158 -22.09 17.07 1.49
N GLN A 159 -23.02 17.79 2.12
CA GLN A 159 -23.78 18.85 1.42
C GLN A 159 -22.89 20.01 0.94
N GLN A 160 -21.77 20.25 1.62
CA GLN A 160 -20.77 21.25 1.24
C GLN A 160 -19.75 20.73 0.21
N GLY A 161 -19.92 19.50 -0.29
CA GLY A 161 -19.12 18.91 -1.36
C GLY A 161 -18.03 17.94 -0.91
N LEU A 162 -18.05 17.48 0.35
CA LEU A 162 -17.21 16.36 0.75
C LEU A 162 -17.63 15.09 0.00
N GLU A 163 -16.73 14.55 -0.81
CA GLU A 163 -16.92 13.23 -1.41
C GLU A 163 -16.62 12.14 -0.38
N ILE A 164 -17.50 11.14 -0.29
CA ILE A 164 -17.34 9.97 0.55
C ILE A 164 -17.28 8.70 -0.27
#